data_AF-A0A918PXW2-F1
#
_entry.id   AF-A0A918PXW2-F1
#
_cell.length_a   1.000
_cell.length_b   1.000
_cell.length_c   1.000
_cell.angle_alpha   90.00
_cell.angle_beta   90.00
_cell.angle_gamma   90.00
#
_symmetry.space_group_name_H-M   'P 1'
#
loop_
_entity.id
_entity.type
_entity.pdbx_description
1 polymer ?
#
loop_
_entity_poly.entity_id
_entity_poly.type
_entity_poly.pdbx_seq_one_letter_code
_entity_poly.pdbx_strand_id
1 'polypeptide(L)'
;MPRPVKSTTAATTADEDVARQQAEITRLLLHHIHAPLAADLYLRGILPAPAPAEAVRFVIGSRKTRTPEGLLGYEIPLRANGEHGELRTGHDITGILRTLLTGTHIWSTSRVSDVMGMTLIRVDPATLAPCTANRDDRALTVLHGITAPAPEERPDPRLRGFLYLTKDRLRLYLDSPSAPSVIAADVRPSGGVTALLTALPSLLAEERLRTVDDADPHCRCLVDLTGP
;
A
#
# COMPACT_ATOMS: atom_id res chain seq x y z
N MET A 1 -6.81 44.83 -4.55
CA MET A 1 -6.02 43.75 -5.19
C MET A 1 -6.49 42.41 -4.65
N PRO A 2 -7.02 41.49 -5.47
CA PRO A 2 -7.41 40.15 -5.03
C PRO A 2 -6.18 39.22 -4.97
N ARG A 3 -6.07 38.43 -3.89
CA ARG A 3 -5.07 37.36 -3.71
C ARG A 3 -5.32 36.20 -4.68
N PRO A 4 -4.29 35.51 -5.21
CA PRO A 4 -4.50 34.41 -6.13
C PRO A 4 -4.95 33.14 -5.37
N VAL A 5 -6.07 32.58 -5.79
CA VAL A 5 -6.52 31.21 -5.48
C VAL A 5 -5.72 30.27 -6.40
N LYS A 6 -4.58 29.75 -5.94
CA LYS A 6 -3.78 28.75 -6.68
C LYS A 6 -3.38 27.51 -5.85
N SER A 7 -3.73 27.44 -4.57
CA SER A 7 -3.22 26.40 -3.67
C SER A 7 -4.04 25.11 -3.64
N THR A 8 -5.31 25.11 -4.06
CA THR A 8 -6.17 23.91 -3.95
C THR A 8 -5.92 22.90 -5.06
N THR A 9 -5.77 23.33 -6.31
CA THR A 9 -5.66 22.42 -7.46
C THR A 9 -4.36 21.60 -7.46
N ALA A 10 -3.23 22.20 -7.06
CA ALA A 10 -1.93 21.54 -7.08
C ALA A 10 -1.75 20.48 -5.98
N ALA A 11 -2.29 20.73 -4.78
CA ALA A 11 -2.29 19.74 -3.69
C ALA A 11 -3.14 18.52 -4.06
N THR A 12 -4.32 18.76 -4.67
CA THR A 12 -5.20 17.68 -5.12
C THR A 12 -4.55 16.81 -6.22
N THR A 13 -3.71 17.39 -7.10
CA THR A 13 -2.97 16.62 -8.11
C THR A 13 -1.83 15.81 -7.51
N ALA A 14 -1.10 16.34 -6.52
CA ALA A 14 -0.01 15.62 -5.87
C ALA A 14 -0.54 14.43 -5.04
N ASP A 15 -1.63 14.62 -4.31
CA ASP A 15 -2.30 13.55 -3.56
C ASP A 15 -2.79 12.45 -4.51
N GLU A 16 -3.30 12.83 -5.68
CA GLU A 16 -3.75 11.89 -6.71
C GLU A 16 -2.58 11.14 -7.38
N ASP A 17 -1.43 11.78 -7.59
CA ASP A 17 -0.23 11.12 -8.10
C ASP A 17 0.33 10.10 -7.10
N VAL A 18 0.38 10.47 -5.81
CA VAL A 18 0.71 9.54 -4.72
C VAL A 18 -0.29 8.37 -4.71
N ALA A 19 -1.57 8.66 -4.95
CA ALA A 19 -2.61 7.66 -4.96
C ALA A 19 -2.47 6.63 -6.06
N ARG A 20 -2.27 7.13 -7.28
CA ARG A 20 -2.00 6.32 -8.45
C ARG A 20 -0.74 5.48 -8.25
N GLN A 21 0.32 6.07 -7.71
CA GLN A 21 1.58 5.37 -7.48
C GLN A 21 1.44 4.22 -6.47
N GLN A 22 0.74 4.44 -5.36
CA GLN A 22 0.48 3.37 -4.38
C GLN A 22 -0.35 2.22 -4.96
N ALA A 23 -1.34 2.53 -5.80
CA ALA A 23 -2.14 1.50 -6.47
C ALA A 23 -1.32 0.69 -7.49
N GLU A 24 -0.45 1.35 -8.24
CA GLU A 24 0.45 0.69 -9.20
C GLU A 24 1.46 -0.23 -8.49
N ILE A 25 2.10 0.28 -7.43
CA ILE A 25 2.98 -0.51 -6.55
C ILE A 25 2.23 -1.70 -5.98
N THR A 26 1.01 -1.49 -5.46
CA THR A 26 0.19 -2.57 -4.91
C THR A 26 -0.04 -3.65 -5.94
N ARG A 27 -0.53 -3.28 -7.13
CA ARG A 27 -0.79 -4.21 -8.23
C ARG A 27 0.44 -5.03 -8.63
N LEU A 28 1.60 -4.38 -8.77
CA LEU A 28 2.84 -5.04 -9.17
C LEU A 28 3.30 -6.06 -8.11
N LEU A 29 3.21 -5.73 -6.82
CA LEU A 29 3.74 -6.55 -5.74
C LEU A 29 2.78 -7.64 -5.24
N LEU A 30 1.54 -7.74 -5.73
CA LEU A 30 0.56 -8.76 -5.29
C LEU A 30 1.09 -10.21 -5.38
N HIS A 31 1.93 -10.51 -6.36
CA HIS A 31 2.48 -11.86 -6.52
C HIS A 31 3.38 -12.28 -5.34
N HIS A 32 3.95 -11.31 -4.60
CA HIS A 32 4.77 -11.57 -3.40
C HIS A 32 3.97 -11.98 -2.15
N ILE A 33 2.64 -12.05 -2.26
CA ILE A 33 1.80 -12.75 -1.27
C ILE A 33 2.15 -14.25 -1.24
N HIS A 34 2.54 -14.80 -2.40
CA HIS A 34 2.86 -16.22 -2.56
C HIS A 34 4.31 -16.51 -2.93
N ALA A 35 5.01 -15.56 -3.53
CA ALA A 35 6.45 -15.64 -3.79
C ALA A 35 7.23 -14.88 -2.71
N PRO A 36 8.27 -15.47 -2.08
CA PRO A 36 9.06 -14.74 -1.11
C PRO A 36 9.77 -13.54 -1.77
N LEU A 37 9.89 -12.44 -1.02
CA LEU A 37 10.70 -11.29 -1.42
C LEU A 37 12.19 -11.57 -1.20
N ALA A 38 12.51 -12.21 -0.07
CA ALA A 38 13.85 -12.68 0.28
C ALA A 38 13.73 -13.83 1.28
N ALA A 39 14.55 -14.87 1.12
CA ALA A 39 14.50 -16.08 1.96
C ALA A 39 13.06 -16.62 2.12
N ASP A 40 12.54 -16.66 3.35
CA ASP A 40 11.18 -17.11 3.70
C ASP A 40 10.25 -15.95 4.10
N LEU A 41 10.60 -14.72 3.72
CA LEU A 41 9.83 -13.51 4.01
C LEU A 41 8.91 -13.16 2.83
N TYR A 42 7.64 -12.96 3.16
CA TYR A 42 6.55 -12.71 2.21
C TYR A 42 5.91 -11.36 2.47
N LEU A 43 5.27 -10.82 1.45
CA LEU A 43 4.41 -9.67 1.59
C LEU A 43 3.11 -10.09 2.31
N ARG A 44 2.84 -9.44 3.44
CA ARG A 44 1.65 -9.66 4.29
C ARG A 44 0.66 -8.50 4.23
N GLY A 45 1.10 -7.35 3.73
CA GLY A 45 0.27 -6.20 3.48
C GLY A 45 1.04 -5.06 2.81
N ILE A 46 0.29 -4.16 2.19
CA ILE A 46 0.74 -2.86 1.71
C ILE A 46 -0.24 -1.85 2.29
N LEU A 47 0.23 -0.87 3.05
CA LEU A 47 -0.61 0.14 3.69
C LEU A 47 -0.32 1.49 3.05
N PRO A 48 -1.36 2.27 2.68
CA PRO A 48 -1.15 3.65 2.28
C PRO A 48 -0.59 4.43 3.48
N ALA A 49 0.46 5.24 3.32
CA ALA A 49 0.90 6.10 4.40
C ALA A 49 -0.16 7.20 4.66
N PRO A 50 -0.46 7.54 5.94
CA PRO A 50 -1.37 8.63 6.26
C PRO A 50 -0.85 9.96 5.72
N ALA A 51 -1.73 10.80 5.17
CA ALA A 51 -1.35 12.14 4.75
C ALA A 51 -0.78 12.95 5.94
N PRO A 52 0.23 13.82 5.73
CA PRO A 52 0.81 14.23 4.44
C PRO A 52 1.99 13.36 3.98
N ALA A 53 2.22 12.17 4.54
CA ALA A 53 3.37 11.36 4.18
C ALA A 53 3.22 10.80 2.76
N GLU A 54 4.10 11.24 1.85
CA GLU A 54 4.23 10.68 0.51
C GLU A 54 5.08 9.40 0.56
N ALA A 55 4.54 8.36 1.19
CA ALA A 55 5.20 7.08 1.41
C ALA A 55 4.25 5.90 1.19
N VAL A 56 4.81 4.70 1.17
CA VAL A 56 4.05 3.44 1.18
C VAL A 56 4.66 2.53 2.24
N ARG A 57 3.82 1.81 2.97
CA ARG A 57 4.26 0.90 4.03
C ARG A 57 4.10 -0.54 3.60
N PHE A 58 5.15 -1.33 3.74
CA PHE A 58 5.13 -2.77 3.43
C PHE A 58 5.15 -3.56 4.71
N VAL A 59 4.19 -4.47 4.86
CA VAL A 59 4.12 -5.38 5.99
C VAL A 59 4.69 -6.72 5.56
N ILE A 60 5.76 -7.14 6.23
CA ILE A 60 6.55 -8.32 5.90
C ILE A 60 6.48 -9.32 7.05
N GLY A 61 6.51 -10.60 6.71
CA GLY A 61 6.60 -11.68 7.70
C GLY A 61 6.65 -13.05 7.03
N SER A 62 6.73 -14.11 7.83
CA SER A 62 6.66 -15.48 7.30
C SER A 62 5.30 -15.73 6.62
N ARG A 63 5.24 -16.76 5.78
CA ARG A 63 4.00 -17.16 5.09
C ARG A 63 2.82 -17.42 6.05
N LYS A 64 3.09 -17.83 7.30
CA LYS A 64 2.07 -18.15 8.31
C LYS A 64 1.80 -17.01 9.30
N THR A 65 2.66 -16.00 9.35
CA THR A 65 2.52 -14.89 10.30
C THR A 65 1.30 -14.03 9.96
N ARG A 66 0.43 -13.82 10.94
CA ARG A 66 -0.77 -12.96 10.83
C ARG A 66 -0.95 -12.04 12.03
N THR A 67 -0.29 -12.33 13.15
CA THR A 67 -0.40 -11.52 14.36
C THR A 67 0.50 -10.29 14.21
N PRO A 68 0.05 -9.10 14.64
CA PRO A 68 0.82 -7.85 14.48
C PRO A 68 2.25 -7.92 15.01
N GLU A 69 2.47 -8.61 16.14
CA GLU A 69 3.76 -8.67 16.83
C GLU A 69 4.81 -9.46 16.04
N GLY A 70 4.37 -10.36 15.14
CA GLY A 70 5.27 -11.11 14.26
C GLY A 70 5.51 -10.43 12.92
N LEU A 71 4.83 -9.31 12.65
CA LEU A 71 4.90 -8.58 11.38
C LEU A 71 5.80 -7.36 11.53
N LEU A 72 6.53 -7.06 10.46
CA LEU A 72 7.41 -5.91 10.38
C LEU A 72 6.98 -4.97 9.26
N GLY A 73 6.71 -3.72 9.60
CA GLY A 73 6.42 -2.65 8.69
C GLY A 73 7.67 -1.92 8.21
N TYR A 74 7.77 -1.64 6.92
CA TYR A 74 8.75 -0.72 6.33
C TYR A 74 8.04 0.42 5.64
N GLU A 75 8.21 1.65 6.12
CA GLU A 75 7.77 2.86 5.43
C GLU A 75 8.85 3.32 4.45
N ILE A 76 8.55 3.27 3.15
CA ILE A 76 9.45 3.69 2.08
C ILE A 76 8.86 4.97 1.45
N PRO A 77 9.63 6.07 1.36
CA PRO A 77 9.17 7.28 0.68
C PRO A 77 8.91 7.00 -0.80
N LEU A 78 7.85 7.61 -1.36
CA LEU A 78 7.52 7.47 -2.77
C LEU A 78 8.38 8.37 -3.64
N ARG A 79 8.78 9.56 -3.18
CA ARG A 79 9.69 10.42 -3.95
C ARG A 79 11.15 10.09 -3.73
N ALA A 80 11.88 9.89 -4.82
CA ALA A 80 13.33 9.88 -4.78
C ALA A 80 13.85 11.25 -4.33
N ASN A 81 14.94 11.32 -3.58
CA ASN A 81 15.64 12.58 -3.26
C ASN A 81 14.78 13.71 -2.62
N GLY A 82 13.69 13.37 -1.92
CA GLY A 82 12.86 14.33 -1.17
C GLY A 82 11.69 14.92 -1.98
N GLU A 83 11.17 16.06 -1.54
CA GLU A 83 9.88 16.63 -1.97
C GLU A 83 9.76 16.92 -3.48
N HIS A 84 10.87 17.10 -4.19
CA HIS A 84 10.87 17.50 -5.61
C HIS A 84 11.35 16.39 -6.55
N GLY A 85 11.64 15.19 -6.04
CA GLY A 85 12.11 14.13 -6.92
C GLY A 85 11.00 13.27 -7.51
N GLU A 86 11.43 12.41 -8.42
CA GLU A 86 10.55 11.52 -9.18
C GLU A 86 9.91 10.46 -8.28
N LEU A 87 8.71 10.05 -8.65
CA LEU A 87 8.03 8.94 -7.98
C LEU A 87 8.76 7.64 -8.30
N ARG A 88 9.09 6.90 -7.24
CA ARG A 88 9.66 5.55 -7.32
C ARG A 88 8.65 4.61 -7.96
N THR A 89 9.11 3.88 -8.96
CA THR A 89 8.36 2.81 -9.59
C THR A 89 8.20 1.63 -8.63
N GLY A 90 7.26 0.72 -8.92
CA GLY A 90 7.17 -0.55 -8.17
C GLY A 90 8.45 -1.40 -8.23
N HIS A 91 9.29 -1.21 -9.25
CA HIS A 91 10.57 -1.89 -9.38
C HIS A 91 11.63 -1.32 -8.44
N ASP A 92 11.71 0.01 -8.31
CA ASP A 92 12.59 0.66 -7.34
C ASP A 92 12.26 0.20 -5.92
N ILE A 93 10.97 0.13 -5.61
CA ILE A 93 10.45 -0.38 -4.34
C ILE A 93 10.84 -1.85 -4.13
N THR A 94 10.67 -2.70 -5.15
CA THR A 94 11.03 -4.12 -5.06
C THR A 94 12.52 -4.31 -4.78
N GLY A 95 13.38 -3.54 -5.46
CA GLY A 95 14.82 -3.53 -5.22
C GLY A 95 15.16 -3.10 -3.79
N ILE A 96 14.56 -2.01 -3.30
CA ILE A 96 14.73 -1.52 -1.92
C ILE A 96 14.32 -2.61 -0.92
N LEU A 97 13.14 -3.22 -1.11
CA LEU A 97 12.65 -4.28 -0.23
C LEU A 97 13.60 -5.47 -0.19
N ARG A 98 14.11 -5.94 -1.33
CA ARG A 98 15.08 -7.05 -1.33
C ARG A 98 16.33 -6.70 -0.53
N THR A 99 16.90 -5.51 -0.75
CA THR A 99 18.08 -5.05 -0.01
C THR A 99 17.83 -4.92 1.49
N LEU A 100 16.64 -4.45 1.89
CA LEU A 100 16.24 -4.39 3.30
C LEU A 100 16.17 -5.79 3.93
N LEU A 101 15.72 -6.80 3.17
CA LEU A 101 15.45 -8.13 3.68
C LEU A 101 16.65 -9.09 3.56
N THR A 102 17.64 -8.81 2.71
CA THR A 102 18.84 -9.66 2.53
C THR A 102 20.07 -9.18 3.31
N GLY A 103 19.94 -8.15 4.16
CA GLY A 103 21.06 -7.54 4.88
C GLY A 103 20.79 -7.34 6.36
N THR A 104 21.85 -7.19 7.15
CA THR A 104 21.76 -6.74 8.54
C THR A 104 21.76 -5.22 8.56
N HIS A 105 20.66 -4.62 9.00
CA HIS A 105 20.50 -3.16 9.08
C HIS A 105 20.37 -2.75 10.53
N ILE A 106 21.12 -1.73 10.94
CA ILE A 106 21.01 -1.11 12.26
C ILE A 106 20.19 0.16 12.10
N TRP A 107 19.05 0.22 12.80
CA TRP A 107 18.12 1.35 12.72
C TRP A 107 18.27 2.23 13.94
N SER A 108 18.30 3.55 13.74
CA SER A 108 18.19 4.50 14.86
C SER A 108 16.79 4.40 15.49
N THR A 109 16.71 4.57 16.81
CA THR A 109 15.43 4.54 17.53
C THR A 109 14.42 5.56 16.99
N SER A 110 14.90 6.69 16.46
CA SER A 110 14.07 7.72 15.81
C SER A 110 13.35 7.24 14.54
N ARG A 111 13.84 6.17 13.90
CA ARG A 111 13.24 5.57 12.70
C ARG A 111 12.30 4.41 13.04
N VAL A 112 12.24 4.00 14.29
CA VAL A 112 11.42 2.88 14.74
C VAL A 112 10.21 3.42 15.50
N SER A 113 9.02 2.98 15.12
CA SER A 113 7.77 3.28 15.82
C SER A 113 6.85 2.07 15.82
N ASP A 114 5.65 2.21 16.37
CA ASP A 114 4.57 1.22 16.27
C ASP A 114 3.48 1.71 15.31
N VAL A 115 2.84 0.78 14.61
CA VAL A 115 1.59 1.01 13.89
C VAL A 115 0.71 -0.23 13.96
N MET A 116 -0.50 -0.08 14.48
CA MET A 116 -1.46 -1.20 14.62
C MET A 116 -0.84 -2.43 15.33
N GLY A 117 0.05 -2.22 16.31
CA GLY A 117 0.75 -3.30 17.04
C GLY A 117 1.90 -3.95 16.27
N MET A 118 2.27 -3.41 15.11
CA MET A 118 3.42 -3.83 14.31
C MET A 118 4.58 -2.85 14.50
N THR A 119 5.80 -3.37 14.58
CA THR A 119 6.99 -2.51 14.49
C THR A 119 7.05 -1.88 13.10
N LEU A 120 7.19 -0.56 13.03
CA LEU A 120 7.34 0.20 11.78
C LEU A 120 8.73 0.83 11.72
N ILE A 121 9.44 0.58 10.62
CA ILE A 121 10.75 1.15 10.34
C ILE A 121 10.62 2.16 9.20
N ARG A 122 11.01 3.42 9.44
CA ARG A 122 11.12 4.48 8.42
C ARG A 122 12.45 4.37 7.68
N VAL A 123 12.36 3.94 6.43
CA VAL A 123 13.50 3.68 5.56
C VAL A 123 13.98 4.99 4.94
N ASP A 124 15.29 5.22 4.98
CA ASP A 124 15.94 6.19 4.11
C ASP A 124 16.68 5.45 3.02
N PRO A 125 16.16 5.45 1.78
CA PRO A 125 16.79 4.73 0.70
C PRO A 125 18.19 5.21 0.35
N ALA A 126 18.59 6.43 0.74
CA ALA A 126 19.94 6.95 0.48
C ALA A 126 21.01 6.26 1.33
N THR A 127 20.64 5.64 2.45
CA THR A 127 21.56 4.88 3.29
C THR A 127 21.70 3.42 2.86
N LEU A 128 20.91 2.97 1.89
CA LEU A 128 20.96 1.61 1.37
C LEU A 128 21.97 1.52 0.23
N ALA A 129 22.60 0.36 0.08
CA ALA A 129 23.39 0.08 -1.11
C ALA A 129 22.52 0.30 -2.37
N PRO A 130 23.07 0.86 -3.47
CA PRO A 130 22.30 1.12 -4.68
C PRO A 130 21.50 -0.10 -5.15
N CYS A 131 20.18 0.02 -5.10
CA CYS A 131 19.24 -1.04 -5.46
C CYS A 131 18.83 -0.82 -6.91
N THR A 132 19.40 -1.58 -7.85
CA THR A 132 18.91 -1.55 -9.24
C THR A 132 17.97 -2.72 -9.48
N ALA A 133 16.90 -2.48 -10.26
CA ALA A 133 16.00 -3.55 -10.70
C ALA A 133 16.81 -4.63 -11.42
N ASN A 134 16.66 -5.88 -10.97
CA ASN A 134 17.40 -7.01 -11.52
C ASN A 134 16.77 -7.49 -12.85
N ARG A 135 17.36 -8.51 -13.48
CA ARG A 135 16.87 -9.04 -14.76
C ARG A 135 15.42 -9.54 -14.66
N ASP A 136 15.07 -10.19 -13.56
CA ASP A 136 13.75 -10.79 -13.34
C ASP A 136 12.69 -9.70 -13.09
N ASP A 137 13.04 -8.62 -12.40
CA ASP A 137 12.16 -7.47 -12.20
C ASP A 137 11.79 -6.84 -13.54
N ARG A 138 12.78 -6.66 -14.42
CA ARG A 138 12.56 -6.12 -15.77
C ARG A 138 11.72 -7.06 -16.64
N ALA A 139 11.95 -8.36 -16.53
CA ALA A 139 11.13 -9.35 -17.22
C ALA A 139 9.67 -9.27 -16.74
N LEU A 140 9.46 -9.16 -15.43
CA LEU A 140 8.13 -8.98 -14.86
C LEU A 140 7.47 -7.69 -15.35
N THR A 141 8.21 -6.57 -15.47
CA THR A 141 7.69 -5.32 -16.07
C THR A 141 7.12 -5.57 -17.46
N VAL A 142 7.91 -6.21 -18.33
CA VAL A 142 7.51 -6.47 -19.72
C VAL A 142 6.29 -7.37 -19.77
N LEU A 143 6.28 -8.44 -18.97
CA LEU A 143 5.16 -9.37 -18.91
C LEU A 143 3.89 -8.68 -18.40
N HIS A 144 3.96 -7.94 -17.29
CA HIS A 144 2.82 -7.21 -16.75
C HIS A 144 2.28 -6.18 -17.75
N GLY A 145 3.17 -5.42 -18.41
CA GLY A 145 2.76 -4.41 -19.39
C GLY A 145 1.98 -4.99 -20.56
N ILE A 146 2.26 -6.24 -20.95
CA ILE A 146 1.58 -6.92 -22.06
C ILE A 146 0.30 -7.63 -21.59
N THR A 147 0.34 -8.35 -20.46
CA THR A 147 -0.78 -9.20 -20.02
C THR A 147 -1.83 -8.46 -19.21
N ALA A 148 -1.47 -7.32 -18.64
CA ALA A 148 -2.32 -6.53 -17.78
C ALA A 148 -1.99 -5.05 -18.02
N PRO A 149 -2.44 -4.48 -19.15
CA PRO A 149 -2.23 -3.06 -19.41
C PRO A 149 -2.90 -2.20 -18.33
N ALA A 150 -2.41 -0.98 -18.17
CA ALA A 150 -3.11 0.02 -17.37
C ALA A 150 -4.47 0.28 -18.04
N PRO A 151 -5.59 0.18 -17.31
CA PRO A 151 -6.89 0.46 -17.89
C PRO A 151 -6.96 1.95 -18.29
N GLU A 152 -7.63 2.25 -19.42
CA GLU A 152 -7.83 3.63 -19.87
C GLU A 152 -8.63 4.44 -18.84
N GLU A 153 -9.62 3.79 -18.21
CA GLU A 153 -10.38 4.31 -17.08
C GLU A 153 -9.83 3.80 -15.75
N ARG A 154 -9.86 4.68 -14.74
CA ARG A 154 -9.41 4.31 -13.39
C ARG A 154 -10.34 3.25 -12.80
N PRO A 155 -9.79 2.20 -12.15
CA PRO A 155 -10.62 1.27 -11.40
C PRO A 155 -11.43 2.02 -10.33
N ASP A 156 -12.71 1.70 -10.21
CA ASP A 156 -13.60 2.21 -9.16
C ASP A 156 -14.25 1.03 -8.42
N PRO A 157 -13.86 0.74 -7.16
CA PRO A 157 -12.84 1.43 -6.37
C PRO A 157 -11.40 1.07 -6.80
N ARG A 158 -10.45 1.98 -6.52
CA ARG A 158 -9.01 1.76 -6.70
C ARG A 158 -8.39 1.16 -5.44
N LEU A 159 -7.69 0.05 -5.59
CA LEU A 159 -6.93 -0.60 -4.52
C LEU A 159 -5.60 0.09 -4.27
N ARG A 160 -5.47 0.74 -3.11
CA ARG A 160 -4.27 1.43 -2.63
C ARG A 160 -3.35 0.53 -1.80
N GLY A 161 -3.91 -0.54 -1.25
CA GLY A 161 -3.21 -1.45 -0.35
C GLY A 161 -4.12 -2.53 0.21
N PHE A 162 -3.54 -3.43 0.99
CA PHE A 162 -4.25 -4.49 1.71
C PHE A 162 -3.49 -4.90 2.97
N LEU A 163 -4.14 -5.58 3.92
CA LEU A 163 -3.50 -6.18 5.08
C LEU A 163 -4.19 -7.49 5.45
N TYR A 164 -3.42 -8.57 5.60
CA TYR A 164 -3.95 -9.79 6.20
C TYR A 164 -4.07 -9.61 7.72
N LEU A 165 -5.31 -9.57 8.21
CA LEU A 165 -5.59 -9.47 9.64
C LEU A 165 -5.61 -10.84 10.33
N THR A 166 -6.22 -11.83 9.67
CA THR A 166 -6.28 -13.21 10.18
C THR A 166 -6.13 -14.22 9.03
N LYS A 167 -6.42 -15.50 9.27
CA LYS A 167 -6.41 -16.54 8.23
C LYS A 167 -7.43 -16.26 7.12
N ASP A 168 -8.56 -15.65 7.46
CA ASP A 168 -9.68 -15.44 6.54
C ASP A 168 -10.30 -14.04 6.67
N ARG A 169 -9.49 -13.07 7.13
CA ARG A 169 -9.86 -11.66 7.15
C ARG A 169 -8.77 -10.87 6.46
N LEU A 170 -9.17 -10.16 5.41
CA LEU A 170 -8.33 -9.28 4.62
C LEU A 170 -8.92 -7.87 4.70
N ARG A 171 -8.10 -6.90 5.13
CA ARG A 171 -8.44 -5.48 5.02
C ARG A 171 -7.99 -4.98 3.65
N LEU A 172 -8.88 -4.33 2.93
CA LEU A 172 -8.60 -3.64 1.67
C LEU A 172 -8.55 -2.14 1.94
N TYR A 173 -7.56 -1.44 1.41
CA TYR A 173 -7.50 0.03 1.46
C TYR A 173 -7.86 0.57 0.08
N LEU A 174 -9.00 1.26 0.01
CA LEU A 174 -9.67 1.62 -1.23
C LEU A 174 -9.91 3.12 -1.28
N ASP A 175 -9.81 3.73 -2.45
CA ASP A 175 -10.37 5.05 -2.71
C ASP A 175 -11.24 5.03 -3.98
N SER A 176 -12.07 6.05 -4.14
CA SER A 176 -12.89 6.24 -5.34
C SER A 176 -12.93 7.71 -5.74
N PRO A 177 -13.32 8.04 -6.99
CA PRO A 177 -13.52 9.44 -7.39
C PRO A 177 -14.53 10.18 -6.51
N SER A 178 -15.52 9.47 -5.96
CA SER A 178 -16.54 10.01 -5.05
C SER A 178 -16.09 10.09 -3.59
N ALA A 179 -15.05 9.34 -3.21
CA ALA A 179 -14.45 9.34 -1.88
C ALA A 179 -12.91 9.25 -2.00
N PRO A 180 -12.23 10.39 -2.20
CA PRO A 180 -10.77 10.42 -2.44
C PRO A 180 -9.95 10.07 -1.19
N SER A 181 -10.56 10.11 -0.01
CA SER A 181 -9.94 9.61 1.23
C SER A 181 -10.02 8.08 1.27
N VAL A 182 -8.97 7.44 1.78
CA VAL A 182 -8.92 5.98 1.90
C VAL A 182 -10.03 5.46 2.83
N ILE A 183 -10.80 4.49 2.35
CA ILE A 183 -11.76 3.69 3.09
C ILE A 183 -11.17 2.29 3.24
N ALA A 184 -11.15 1.76 4.47
CA ALA A 184 -10.82 0.37 4.72
C ALA A 184 -12.07 -0.50 4.56
N ALA A 185 -11.92 -1.69 3.97
CA ALA A 185 -12.98 -2.69 3.91
C ALA A 185 -12.45 -4.05 4.35
N ASP A 186 -13.04 -4.61 5.40
CA ASP A 186 -12.70 -5.94 5.88
C ASP A 186 -13.55 -6.98 5.16
N VAL A 187 -12.90 -7.94 4.52
CA VAL A 187 -13.56 -8.98 3.69
C VAL A 187 -13.10 -10.37 4.11
N ARG A 188 -13.93 -11.39 3.81
CA ARG A 188 -13.59 -12.82 3.95
C ARG A 188 -13.20 -13.40 2.58
N PRO A 189 -11.91 -13.72 2.33
CA PRO A 189 -11.48 -14.32 1.06
C PRO A 189 -12.11 -15.69 0.77
N SER A 190 -12.51 -16.45 1.80
CA SER A 190 -13.20 -17.74 1.62
C SER A 190 -14.66 -17.62 1.18
N GLY A 191 -15.25 -16.43 1.24
CA GLY A 191 -16.65 -16.19 0.93
C GLY A 191 -16.97 -16.10 -0.56
N GLY A 192 -18.15 -15.56 -0.88
CA GLY A 192 -18.59 -15.31 -2.25
C GLY A 192 -17.82 -14.16 -2.91
N VAL A 193 -16.56 -14.39 -3.30
CA VAL A 193 -15.65 -13.36 -3.84
C VAL A 193 -16.25 -12.62 -5.04
N THR A 194 -16.92 -13.33 -5.96
CA THR A 194 -17.56 -12.69 -7.12
C THR A 194 -18.65 -11.72 -6.71
N ALA A 195 -19.56 -12.13 -5.81
CA ALA A 195 -20.63 -11.27 -5.33
C ALA A 195 -20.09 -10.06 -4.57
N LEU A 196 -19.04 -10.26 -3.76
CA LEU A 196 -18.33 -9.19 -3.08
C LEU A 196 -17.75 -8.18 -4.09
N LEU A 197 -16.98 -8.64 -5.08
CA LEU A 197 -16.37 -7.75 -6.08
C LEU A 197 -17.42 -6.96 -6.87
N THR A 198 -18.56 -7.57 -7.19
CA THR A 198 -19.68 -6.89 -7.87
C THR A 198 -20.36 -5.84 -7.00
N ALA A 199 -20.57 -6.14 -5.71
CA ALA A 199 -21.26 -5.23 -4.79
C ALA A 199 -20.35 -4.18 -4.15
N LEU A 200 -19.02 -4.36 -4.20
CA LEU A 200 -18.05 -3.56 -3.46
C LEU A 200 -18.22 -2.04 -3.68
N PRO A 201 -18.35 -1.51 -4.92
CA PRO A 201 -18.53 -0.07 -5.11
C PRO A 201 -19.76 0.48 -4.37
N SER A 202 -20.89 -0.23 -4.45
CA SER A 202 -22.13 0.16 -3.78
C SER A 202 -21.99 0.09 -2.26
N LEU A 203 -21.41 -0.99 -1.73
CA LEU A 203 -21.21 -1.19 -0.30
C LEU A 203 -20.31 -0.11 0.32
N LEU A 204 -19.26 0.31 -0.39
CA LEU A 204 -18.40 1.40 0.09
C LEU A 204 -19.10 2.75 0.11
N ALA A 205 -20.07 2.98 -0.79
CA ALA A 205 -20.84 4.22 -0.85
C ALA A 205 -21.89 4.33 0.27
N GLU A 206 -22.28 3.22 0.91
CA GLU A 206 -23.27 3.18 1.97
C GLU A 206 -22.73 3.73 3.30
N GLU A 207 -23.04 4.99 3.62
CA GLU A 207 -22.60 5.65 4.86
C GLU A 207 -22.99 4.89 6.13
N ARG A 208 -24.14 4.21 6.13
CA ARG A 208 -24.62 3.40 7.26
C ARG A 208 -23.70 2.23 7.61
N LEU A 209 -22.87 1.77 6.69
CA LEU A 209 -21.92 0.68 6.89
C LEU A 209 -20.55 1.18 7.37
N ARG A 210 -20.33 2.50 7.38
CA ARG A 210 -19.05 3.11 7.73
C ARG A 210 -18.96 3.35 9.23
N THR A 211 -17.86 2.91 9.82
CA THR A 211 -17.48 3.22 11.20
C THR A 211 -16.15 3.95 11.23
N VAL A 212 -15.97 4.86 12.19
CA VAL A 212 -14.64 5.42 12.46
C VAL A 212 -13.80 4.33 13.13
N ASP A 213 -12.58 4.13 12.63
CA ASP A 213 -11.59 3.23 13.23
C ASP A 213 -10.42 4.06 13.75
N ASP A 214 -10.45 4.40 15.03
CA ASP A 214 -9.41 5.22 15.67
C ASP A 214 -8.06 4.47 15.79
N ALA A 215 -8.05 3.16 15.56
CA ALA A 215 -6.85 2.34 15.65
C ALA A 215 -6.10 2.22 14.30
N ASP A 216 -6.77 2.45 13.18
CA ASP A 216 -6.19 2.35 11.84
C ASP A 216 -5.91 3.75 11.24
N PRO A 217 -4.67 4.24 11.30
CA PRO A 217 -4.32 5.56 10.79
C PRO A 217 -4.33 5.65 9.26
N HIS A 218 -4.47 4.52 8.56
CA HIS A 218 -4.38 4.42 7.10
C HIS A 218 -5.68 4.69 6.38
N CYS A 219 -6.79 4.78 7.12
CA CYS A 219 -8.10 4.99 6.56
C CYS A 219 -8.87 6.07 7.33
N ARG A 220 -9.82 6.70 6.65
CA ARG A 220 -10.77 7.62 7.28
C ARG A 220 -11.88 6.88 8.02
N CYS A 221 -12.29 5.74 7.48
CA CYS A 221 -13.35 4.91 8.02
C CYS A 221 -13.18 3.47 7.55
N LEU A 222 -13.82 2.56 8.27
CA LEU A 222 -13.85 1.13 8.05
C LEU A 222 -15.26 0.69 7.67
N VAL A 223 -15.35 -0.25 6.74
CA VAL A 223 -16.57 -0.99 6.38
C VAL A 223 -16.31 -2.46 6.68
N ASP A 224 -17.05 -3.05 7.62
CA ASP A 224 -16.95 -4.49 7.90
C ASP A 224 -17.89 -5.28 7.00
N LEU A 225 -17.33 -5.90 5.95
CA LEU A 225 -18.04 -6.75 5.00
C LEU A 225 -17.84 -8.24 5.30
N THR A 226 -17.33 -8.58 6.48
CA THR A 226 -17.13 -9.97 6.85
C THR A 226 -18.44 -10.68 7.21
N GLY A 227 -19.50 -9.92 7.50
CA GLY A 227 -20.79 -10.45 7.97
C GLY A 227 -20.66 -11.27 9.26
N PRO A 228 -21.79 -11.66 9.89
CA PRO A 228 -21.77 -12.78 10.84
C PRO A 228 -21.24 -14.06 10.16
#